data_AF-A0A1G4Q8W0-F1
#
_entry.id   AF-A0A1G4Q8W0-F1
#
_cell.length_a   1.000
_cell.length_b   1.000
_cell.length_c   1.000
_cell.angle_alpha   90.00
_cell.angle_beta   90.00
_cell.angle_gamma   90.00
#
_symmetry.space_group_name_H-M   'P 1'
#
loop_
_entity.id
_entity.type
_entity.pdbx_description
1 polymer ?
#
loop_
_entity_poly.entity_id
_entity_poly.type
_entity_poly.pdbx_seq_one_letter_code
_entity_poly.pdbx_strand_id
1 'polypeptide(L)'
;MALMVAQVHRQLAEIVHMNTTKEGFLVLGKPELKWVMQLLRVNYALVYQHDSLKELSLVAYEMGDAEWLHSLCAEIEKLETEVIKL
;
A
#
# COMPACT_ATOMS: atom_id res chain seq x y z
N MET A 1 0.71 -21.40 -0.27
CA MET A 1 0.35 -20.06 0.23
C MET A 1 1.00 -19.04 -0.70
N ALA A 2 0.23 -18.35 -1.53
CA ALA A 2 0.79 -17.34 -2.44
C ALA A 2 1.00 -16.04 -1.66
N LEU A 3 2.22 -15.50 -1.68
CA LEU A 3 2.51 -14.18 -1.10
C LEU A 3 1.89 -13.11 -2.02
N MET A 4 0.73 -12.57 -1.62
CA MET A 4 0.16 -11.40 -2.27
C MET A 4 0.88 -10.16 -1.75
N VAL A 5 1.77 -9.61 -2.58
CA VAL A 5 2.53 -8.40 -2.28
C VAL A 5 2.09 -7.35 -3.28
N ALA A 6 1.66 -6.20 -2.78
CA ALA A 6 1.33 -5.02 -3.56
C ALA A 6 2.42 -4.74 -4.62
N GLN A 7 2.06 -4.37 -5.86
CA GLN A 7 3.09 -4.10 -6.88
C GLN A 7 4.00 -2.95 -6.45
N VAL A 8 3.46 -1.92 -5.79
CA VAL A 8 4.27 -0.82 -5.24
C VAL A 8 5.37 -1.32 -4.29
N HIS A 9 5.09 -2.33 -3.46
CA HIS A 9 6.09 -2.95 -2.60
C HIS A 9 7.11 -3.77 -3.39
N ARG A 10 6.69 -4.45 -4.47
CA ARG A 10 7.62 -5.16 -5.37
C ARG A 10 8.56 -4.18 -6.06
N GLN A 11 8.04 -3.07 -6.56
CA GLN A 11 8.83 -2.03 -7.22
C GLN A 11 9.76 -1.33 -6.24
N LEU A 12 9.32 -1.05 -5.01
CA LEU A 12 10.18 -0.53 -3.94
C LEU A 12 11.30 -1.52 -3.59
N ALA A 13 11.00 -2.82 -3.51
CA ALA A 13 12.02 -3.83 -3.27
C ALA A 13 13.02 -3.93 -4.42
N GLU A 14 12.56 -3.86 -5.66
CA GLU A 14 13.39 -3.89 -6.86
C GLU A 14 14.36 -2.72 -6.91
N ILE A 15 13.87 -1.48 -6.77
CA ILE A 15 14.73 -0.29 -6.82
C ILE A 15 15.73 -0.27 -5.68
N VAL A 16 15.34 -0.70 -4.47
CA VAL A 16 16.27 -0.82 -3.34
C VAL A 16 17.32 -1.88 -3.64
N HIS A 17 16.92 -3.05 -4.13
CA HIS A 17 17.85 -4.14 -4.47
C HIS A 17 18.88 -3.71 -5.52
N MET A 18 18.44 -3.00 -6.57
CA MET A 18 19.33 -2.52 -7.64
C MET A 18 20.29 -1.42 -7.20
N ASN A 19 19.95 -0.67 -6.15
CA ASN A 19 20.67 0.54 -5.75
C ASN A 19 21.32 0.46 -4.37
N THR A 20 21.40 -0.74 -3.77
CA THR A 20 22.07 -0.93 -2.47
C THR A 20 23.50 -1.42 -2.67
N THR A 21 24.47 -0.76 -2.03
CA THR A 21 25.88 -1.17 -2.06
C THR A 21 26.11 -2.44 -1.22
N LYS A 22 27.28 -3.06 -1.36
CA LYS A 22 27.65 -4.23 -0.56
C LYS A 22 27.68 -3.94 0.94
N GLU A 23 27.94 -2.69 1.30
CA GLU A 23 27.96 -2.18 2.67
C GLU A 23 26.57 -1.80 3.20
N GLY A 24 25.52 -1.91 2.36
CA GLY A 24 24.14 -1.66 2.75
C GLY A 24 23.67 -0.21 2.58
N PHE A 25 24.40 0.63 1.85
CA PHE A 25 23.97 2.00 1.59
C PHE A 25 23.09 2.08 0.34
N LEU A 26 21.98 2.80 0.43
CA LEU A 26 21.13 3.09 -0.71
C LEU A 26 21.70 4.28 -1.48
N VAL A 27 22.08 4.08 -2.74
CA VAL A 27 22.68 5.10 -3.62
C VAL A 27 21.78 5.30 -4.82
N LEU A 28 21.06 6.43 -4.84
CA LEU A 28 20.09 6.75 -5.90
C LEU A 28 20.59 7.91 -6.76
N GLY A 29 20.55 7.74 -8.09
CA GLY A 29 20.64 8.85 -9.02
C GLY A 29 19.34 9.64 -9.07
N LYS A 30 19.33 10.74 -9.84
CA LYS A 30 18.13 11.57 -10.01
C LYS A 30 16.93 10.80 -10.60
N PRO A 31 17.10 9.93 -11.62
CA PRO A 31 15.99 9.14 -12.15
C PRO A 31 15.41 8.17 -11.11
N GLU A 32 16.27 7.47 -10.38
CA GLU A 32 15.88 6.49 -9.38
C GLU A 32 15.20 7.18 -8.21
N LEU A 33 15.73 8.31 -7.74
CA LEU A 33 15.11 9.12 -6.69
C LEU A 33 13.70 9.59 -7.11
N LYS A 34 13.53 10.06 -8.34
CA LYS A 34 12.21 10.45 -8.85
C LYS A 34 11.23 9.27 -8.82
N TRP A 35 11.69 8.09 -9.22
CA TRP A 35 10.88 6.88 -9.22
C TRP A 35 10.52 6.42 -7.80
N VAL A 36 11.49 6.32 -6.88
CA VAL A 36 11.25 6.01 -5.45
C VAL A 36 10.23 6.98 -4.86
N MET A 37 10.36 8.29 -5.12
CA MET A 37 9.43 9.28 -4.57
C MET A 37 8.01 9.10 -5.08
N GLN A 38 7.82 8.65 -6.33
CA GLN A 38 6.49 8.31 -6.84
C GLN A 38 5.94 7.07 -6.14
N LEU A 39 6.74 6.02 -6.02
CA LEU A 39 6.34 4.78 -5.34
C LEU A 39 5.97 5.02 -3.87
N LEU A 40 6.76 5.82 -3.14
CA LEU A 40 6.49 6.16 -1.74
C LEU A 40 5.18 6.95 -1.57
N ARG A 41 4.86 7.86 -2.51
CA ARG A 41 3.58 8.60 -2.47
C ARG A 41 2.39 7.69 -2.71
N VAL A 42 2.49 6.79 -3.68
CA VAL A 42 1.45 5.78 -3.95
C VAL A 42 1.27 4.90 -2.72
N ASN A 43 2.37 4.39 -2.15
CA ASN A 43 2.33 3.58 -0.94
C ASN A 43 1.65 4.32 0.23
N TYR A 44 2.02 5.57 0.47
CA TYR A 44 1.40 6.38 1.51
C TYR A 44 -0.11 6.55 1.30
N ALA A 45 -0.55 6.87 0.08
CA ALA A 45 -1.97 7.05 -0.23
C ALA A 45 -2.77 5.76 0.02
N LEU A 46 -2.22 4.61 -0.36
CA LEU A 46 -2.83 3.30 -0.14
C LEU A 46 -2.97 2.97 1.34
N VAL A 47 -1.89 3.14 2.11
CA VAL A 47 -1.90 2.91 3.57
C VAL A 47 -2.92 3.83 4.25
N TYR A 48 -2.88 5.12 3.92
CA TYR A 48 -3.79 6.11 4.50
C TYR A 48 -5.26 5.76 4.23
N GLN A 49 -5.61 5.38 3.00
CA GLN A 49 -6.97 4.99 2.64
C GLN A 49 -7.39 3.69 3.35
N HIS A 50 -6.52 2.68 3.40
CA HIS A 50 -6.81 1.41 4.06
C HIS A 50 -7.06 1.59 5.57
N ASP A 51 -6.21 2.35 6.24
CA ASP A 51 -6.34 2.62 7.67
C ASP A 51 -7.62 3.42 7.96
N SER A 52 -7.91 4.44 7.14
CA SER A 52 -9.15 5.23 7.27
C SER A 52 -10.40 4.35 7.14
N LEU A 53 -10.43 3.44 6.16
CA LEU A 53 -11.57 2.53 5.95
C LEU A 53 -11.74 1.55 7.13
N LYS A 54 -10.63 1.08 7.71
CA LYS A 54 -10.66 0.21 8.91
C LYS A 54 -11.13 0.94 10.16
N GLU A 55 -10.72 2.18 10.34
CA GLU A 55 -11.22 3.01 11.44
C GLU A 55 -12.73 3.24 11.31
N LEU A 56 -13.20 3.58 10.11
CA LEU A 56 -14.63 3.75 9.84
C LEU A 56 -15.40 2.44 10.02
N SER A 57 -14.85 1.30 9.64
CA SER A 57 -15.54 0.01 9.79
C SER A 57 -15.68 -0.37 11.26
N LEU A 58 -14.69 -0.05 12.09
CA LEU A 58 -14.80 -0.19 13.54
C LEU A 58 -15.93 0.68 14.09
N VAL A 59 -16.03 1.95 13.68
CA VAL A 59 -17.12 2.85 14.10
C VAL A 59 -18.49 2.29 13.67
N ALA A 60 -18.62 1.83 12.42
CA ALA A 60 -19.86 1.24 11.92
C ALA A 60 -20.28 -0.01 12.73
N TYR A 61 -19.31 -0.87 13.06
CA TYR A 61 -19.53 -2.03 13.91
C TYR A 61 -19.99 -1.63 15.32
N GLU A 62 -19.33 -0.67 15.96
CA GLU A 62 -19.68 -0.17 17.30
C GLU A 62 -21.07 0.47 17.35
N MET A 63 -21.51 1.08 16.25
CA MET A 63 -22.85 1.65 16.10
C MET A 63 -23.94 0.61 15.78
N GLY A 64 -23.54 -0.63 15.46
CA GLY A 64 -24.47 -1.67 15.02
C GLY A 64 -25.02 -1.45 13.60
N ASP A 65 -24.39 -0.59 12.80
CA ASP A 65 -24.79 -0.31 11.41
C ASP A 65 -24.17 -1.35 10.46
N ALA A 66 -24.87 -2.47 10.32
CA ALA A 66 -24.41 -3.60 9.52
C ALA A 66 -24.33 -3.29 8.01
N GLU A 67 -25.20 -2.42 7.49
CA GLU A 67 -25.19 -2.06 6.07
C GLU A 67 -23.97 -1.21 5.73
N TRP A 68 -23.71 -0.19 6.56
CA TRP A 68 -22.52 0.64 6.40
C TRP A 68 -21.24 -0.18 6.60
N LEU A 69 -21.19 -1.05 7.61
CA LEU A 69 -20.06 -1.96 7.83
C LEU A 69 -19.78 -2.82 6.59
N HIS A 70 -20.80 -3.44 6.00
CA HIS A 70 -20.63 -4.24 4.80
C HIS A 70 -20.13 -3.42 3.60
N SER A 71 -20.61 -2.18 3.42
CA SER A 71 -20.09 -1.31 2.36
C SER A 71 -18.61 -0.98 2.53
N LEU A 72 -18.17 -0.70 3.77
CA LEU A 72 -16.77 -0.38 4.07
C LEU A 72 -15.87 -1.61 3.87
N CYS A 73 -16.31 -2.80 4.27
CA CYS A 73 -15.60 -4.05 4.00
C CYS A 73 -15.43 -4.30 2.48
N ALA A 74 -16.46 -4.05 1.69
CA ALA A 74 -16.38 -4.19 0.23
C ALA A 74 -15.38 -3.20 -0.40
N GLU A 75 -15.30 -1.97 0.11
CA GLU A 75 -14.29 -0.98 -0.32
C GLU A 75 -12.87 -1.40 0.05
N ILE A 76 -12.66 -1.98 1.24
CA ILE A 76 -11.37 -2.53 1.67
C ILE A 76 -10.94 -3.67 0.73
N GLU A 77 -11.82 -4.64 0.45
CA GLU A 77 -11.52 -5.76 -0.44
C GLU A 77 -11.18 -5.29 -1.87
N LYS A 78 -11.91 -4.28 -2.35
CA LYS A 78 -11.63 -3.66 -3.66
C LYS A 78 -10.25 -3.01 -3.66
N LEU A 79 -9.93 -2.20 -2.64
CA LEU A 79 -8.64 -1.54 -2.53
C LEU A 79 -7.50 -2.57 -2.49
N GLU A 80 -7.62 -3.63 -1.68
CA GLU A 80 -6.63 -4.69 -1.59
C GLU A 80 -6.42 -5.42 -2.94
N THR A 81 -7.50 -5.61 -3.70
CA THR A 81 -7.43 -6.23 -5.04
C THR A 81 -6.75 -5.32 -6.06
N GLU A 82 -7.04 -4.02 -6.05
CA GLU A 82 -6.41 -3.04 -6.96
C GLU A 82 -4.91 -2.91 -6.67
N VAL A 83 -4.52 -2.91 -5.39
CA VAL A 83 -3.13 -2.83 -4.93
C VAL A 83 -2.26 -4.01 -5.40
N ILE A 84 -2.86 -5.17 -5.62
CA ILE A 84 -2.15 -6.34 -6.16
C ILE A 84 -1.88 -6.19 -7.68
N LYS A 85 -2.69 -5.41 -8.39
CA LYS A 85 -2.66 -5.26 -9.86
C LYS A 85 -1.95 -4.01 -10.37
N LEU A 86 -1.90 -2.94 -9.56
CA LEU A 86 -1.21 -1.67 -9.81
C LEU A 86 0.20 -1.72 -9.26
#